data_AF-A0A4Y2IDB8-F1
#
_entry.id   AF-A0A4Y2IDB8-F1
#
_cell.length_a   1.000
_cell.length_b   1.000
_cell.length_c   1.000
_cell.angle_alpha   90.00
_cell.angle_beta   90.00
_cell.angle_gamma   90.00
#
_symmetry.space_group_name_H-M   'P 1'
#
loop_
_entity.id
_entity.type
_entity.pdbx_description
1 polymer ?
#
loop_
_entity_poly.entity_id
_entity_poly.type
_entity_poly.pdbx_seq_one_letter_code
_entity_poly.pdbx_strand_id
1 'polypeptide(L)'
;MMLQQGVSPGVIPNGSKLMLITHTELNIKIIDSFNFLPMALSKLPSCFGLSEIKKGFFPQLFNIRDNQQFVGPFNDANYFRPDQLSSKAWVEFLGWYEAQKGGNFDFQAEMLSYCRSDVDILRRCCIQFRKQFIEIADVDPFCYVTIASACMATFRAKHLEKDTIAMVPMHGHVNKTKFSHDAIRWMEYVALKESISIKHAMNQTGEQIVNGISVDGTVLRQKLSISFM
;
A
#
# COMPACT_ATOMS: atom_id res chain seq x y z
N MET A 1 -23.22 7.07 -12.12
CA MET A 1 -21.99 7.35 -12.87
C MET A 1 -21.29 6.11 -13.47
N MET A 2 -21.50 4.86 -13.00
CA MET A 2 -21.29 3.63 -13.82
C MET A 2 -22.37 2.59 -13.49
N LEU A 3 -22.64 2.38 -12.20
CA LEU A 3 -23.75 1.56 -11.71
C LEU A 3 -25.14 2.05 -12.17
N GLN A 4 -25.31 3.37 -12.30
CA GLN A 4 -26.53 3.98 -12.84
C GLN A 4 -26.74 3.72 -14.34
N GLN A 5 -25.68 3.30 -15.05
CA GLN A 5 -25.73 2.89 -16.46
C GLN A 5 -25.77 1.35 -16.61
N GLY A 6 -25.94 0.61 -15.50
CA GLY A 6 -25.99 -0.86 -15.51
C GLY A 6 -24.64 -1.56 -15.70
N VAL A 7 -23.54 -0.81 -15.77
CA VAL A 7 -22.20 -1.36 -15.97
C VAL A 7 -21.57 -1.71 -14.63
N SER A 8 -21.19 -2.98 -14.46
CA SER A 8 -20.44 -3.47 -13.30
C SER A 8 -18.98 -3.67 -13.69
N PRO A 9 -18.07 -2.74 -13.34
CA PRO A 9 -16.66 -2.89 -13.68
C PRO A 9 -16.01 -4.02 -12.88
N GLY A 10 -15.01 -4.69 -13.47
CA GLY A 10 -14.20 -5.66 -12.74
C GLY A 10 -13.33 -4.96 -11.71
N VAL A 11 -13.37 -5.39 -10.45
CA VAL A 11 -12.63 -4.74 -9.35
C VAL A 11 -11.73 -5.76 -8.65
N ILE A 12 -10.49 -5.37 -8.38
CA ILE A 12 -9.56 -6.13 -7.53
C ILE A 12 -9.31 -5.33 -6.25
N PRO A 13 -9.86 -5.76 -5.10
CA PRO A 13 -9.57 -5.15 -3.81
C PRO A 13 -8.37 -5.79 -3.10
N ASN A 14 -7.80 -5.07 -2.14
CA ASN A 14 -6.88 -5.59 -1.14
C ASN A 14 -7.27 -5.01 0.23
N GLY A 15 -8.06 -5.76 1.00
CA GLY A 15 -8.75 -5.23 2.18
C GLY A 15 -9.68 -4.08 1.80
N SER A 16 -9.48 -2.90 2.39
CA SER A 16 -10.23 -1.68 2.08
C SER A 16 -9.68 -0.89 0.89
N LYS A 17 -8.59 -1.34 0.26
CA LYS A 17 -7.95 -0.63 -0.86
C LYS A 17 -8.44 -1.17 -2.20
N LEU A 18 -8.69 -0.27 -3.15
CA LEU A 18 -8.99 -0.61 -4.54
C LEU A 18 -7.68 -0.63 -5.33
N MET A 19 -7.30 -1.80 -5.85
CA MET A 19 -6.03 -1.97 -6.56
C MET A 19 -6.17 -1.75 -8.06
N LEU A 20 -7.27 -2.24 -8.64
CA LEU A 20 -7.59 -2.14 -10.05
C LEU A 20 -9.10 -2.02 -10.24
N ILE A 21 -9.52 -1.12 -11.12
CA ILE A 21 -10.86 -1.08 -11.70
C ILE A 21 -10.70 -1.25 -13.21
N THR A 22 -11.40 -2.21 -13.80
CA THR A 22 -11.41 -2.47 -15.23
C THR A 22 -12.78 -2.20 -15.80
N HIS A 23 -12.86 -1.28 -16.75
CA HIS A 23 -14.04 -1.02 -17.55
C HIS A 23 -13.89 -1.67 -18.92
N THR A 24 -14.42 -2.88 -19.07
CA THR A 24 -14.19 -3.73 -20.25
C THR A 24 -14.65 -3.07 -21.55
N GLU A 25 -15.84 -2.46 -21.57
CA GLU A 25 -16.42 -1.88 -22.79
C GLU A 25 -15.63 -0.69 -23.36
N LEU A 26 -15.00 0.11 -22.47
CA LEU A 26 -14.21 1.28 -22.84
C LEU A 26 -12.72 0.96 -22.92
N ASN A 27 -12.33 -0.28 -22.60
CA ASN A 27 -10.95 -0.70 -22.46
C ASN A 27 -10.12 0.21 -21.53
N ILE A 28 -10.72 0.65 -20.41
CA ILE A 28 -10.08 1.52 -19.43
C ILE A 28 -9.66 0.70 -18.21
N LYS A 29 -8.42 0.89 -17.76
CA LYS A 29 -7.92 0.38 -16.48
C LYS A 29 -7.54 1.56 -15.59
N ILE A 30 -8.05 1.54 -14.36
CA ILE A 30 -7.70 2.51 -13.32
C ILE A 30 -6.90 1.74 -12.27
N ILE A 31 -5.65 2.14 -12.09
CA ILE A 31 -4.72 1.55 -11.12
C ILE A 31 -4.27 2.62 -10.12
N ASP A 32 -3.97 2.21 -8.89
CA ASP A 32 -3.48 3.12 -7.87
C ASP A 32 -1.97 3.32 -7.98
N SER A 33 -1.56 4.57 -8.27
CA SER A 33 -0.16 4.99 -8.33
C SER A 33 0.63 4.70 -7.05
N PHE A 34 -0.03 4.66 -5.88
CA PHE A 34 0.62 4.37 -4.61
C PHE A 34 1.16 2.93 -4.52
N ASN A 35 0.61 2.00 -5.31
CA ASN A 35 1.14 0.63 -5.45
C ASN A 35 2.48 0.57 -6.20
N PHE A 36 2.90 1.68 -6.80
CA PHE A 36 4.18 1.84 -7.47
C PHE A 36 5.09 2.82 -6.75
N LEU A 37 4.52 3.90 -6.21
CA LEU A 37 5.22 5.00 -5.58
C LEU A 37 4.71 5.18 -4.13
N PRO A 38 5.10 4.31 -3.18
CA PRO A 38 4.54 4.28 -1.83
C PRO A 38 5.11 5.38 -0.92
N MET A 39 4.97 6.64 -1.33
CA MET A 39 5.42 7.81 -0.59
C MET A 39 4.48 9.01 -0.78
N ALA A 40 4.62 10.01 0.09
CA ALA A 40 3.81 11.23 0.00
C ALA A 40 4.10 12.00 -1.30
N LEU A 41 3.06 12.61 -1.87
CA LEU A 41 3.15 13.37 -3.13
C LEU A 41 4.19 14.51 -3.06
N SER A 42 4.37 15.15 -1.91
CA SER A 42 5.39 16.19 -1.70
C SER A 42 6.83 15.69 -1.81
N LYS A 43 7.06 14.38 -1.65
CA LYS A 43 8.40 13.75 -1.74
C LYS A 43 8.71 13.22 -3.14
N LEU A 44 7.72 13.07 -4.01
CA LEU A 44 7.94 12.52 -5.35
C LEU A 44 8.85 13.39 -6.22
N PRO A 45 8.68 14.73 -6.28
CA PRO A 45 9.52 15.55 -7.15
C PRO A 45 11.01 15.40 -6.82
N SER A 46 11.39 15.46 -5.55
CA SER A 46 12.79 15.28 -5.15
C SER A 46 13.31 13.87 -5.41
N CYS A 47 12.48 12.83 -5.23
CA CYS A 47 12.84 11.45 -5.54
C CYS A 47 13.21 11.26 -7.02
N PHE A 48 12.57 12.00 -7.93
CA PHE A 48 12.82 11.94 -9.38
C PHE A 48 13.70 13.08 -9.90
N GLY A 49 14.30 13.90 -9.03
CA GLY A 49 15.15 15.03 -9.41
C GLY A 49 14.41 16.20 -10.06
N LEU A 50 13.08 16.28 -9.92
CA LEU A 50 12.25 17.38 -10.40
C LEU A 50 12.26 18.50 -9.35
N SER A 51 13.19 19.43 -9.50
CA SER A 51 13.41 20.53 -8.54
C SER A 51 12.52 21.74 -8.78
N GLU A 52 11.96 21.84 -9.99
CA GLU A 52 11.12 22.94 -10.45
C GLU A 52 9.68 22.89 -9.93
N ILE A 53 9.28 21.80 -9.28
CA ILE A 53 7.90 21.57 -8.84
C ILE A 53 7.89 21.12 -7.39
N LYS A 54 7.06 21.79 -6.58
CA LYS A 54 6.81 21.43 -5.19
C LYS A 54 5.32 21.45 -4.92
N LYS A 55 4.87 20.51 -4.11
CA LYS A 55 3.48 20.47 -3.64
C LYS A 55 3.23 21.67 -2.74
N GLY A 56 2.16 22.41 -3.01
CA GLY A 56 1.70 23.51 -2.17
C GLY A 56 0.94 23.03 -0.92
N PHE A 57 0.36 23.98 -0.19
CA PHE A 57 -0.52 23.70 0.96
C PHE A 57 -1.96 24.08 0.62
N PHE A 58 -2.92 23.41 1.26
CA PHE A 58 -4.35 23.63 1.06
C PHE A 58 -5.09 23.56 2.40
N PRO A 59 -6.08 24.41 2.67
CA PRO A 59 -6.80 24.41 3.96
C PRO A 59 -7.82 23.27 4.00
N GLN A 60 -7.39 22.05 4.33
CA GLN A 60 -8.25 20.85 4.24
C GLN A 60 -9.46 20.93 5.19
N LEU A 61 -9.32 21.57 6.34
CA LEU A 61 -10.43 21.74 7.29
C LEU A 61 -11.46 22.77 6.81
N PHE A 62 -11.08 23.66 5.90
CA PHE A 62 -11.98 24.66 5.33
C PHE A 62 -12.83 24.09 4.18
N ASN A 63 -12.48 22.91 3.66
CA ASN A 63 -13.20 22.23 2.60
C ASN A 63 -14.49 21.56 3.11
N ILE A 64 -15.50 22.38 3.36
CA ILE A 64 -16.86 21.97 3.71
C ILE A 64 -17.85 22.54 2.68
N ARG A 65 -19.06 21.99 2.65
CA ARG A 65 -20.10 22.39 1.67
C ARG A 65 -20.45 23.88 1.77
N ASP A 66 -20.50 24.40 2.98
CA ASP A 66 -20.91 25.78 3.24
C ASP A 66 -19.87 26.80 2.72
N ASN A 67 -18.60 26.39 2.64
CA ASN A 67 -17.49 27.25 2.23
C ASN A 67 -17.19 27.19 0.72
N GLN A 68 -17.94 26.40 -0.07
CA GLN A 68 -17.62 26.19 -1.48
C GLN A 68 -17.71 27.46 -2.34
N GLN A 69 -18.47 28.48 -1.91
CA GLN A 69 -18.60 29.76 -2.60
C GLN A 69 -17.86 30.89 -1.86
N PHE A 70 -17.00 30.56 -0.91
CA PHE A 70 -16.32 31.55 -0.07
C PHE A 70 -15.29 32.35 -0.89
N VAL A 71 -15.39 33.67 -0.80
CA VAL A 71 -14.41 34.63 -1.27
C VAL A 71 -14.21 35.67 -0.17
N GLY A 72 -12.98 35.82 0.32
CA GLY A 72 -12.71 36.73 1.43
C GLY A 72 -11.27 36.69 1.93
N PRO A 73 -11.01 37.08 3.19
CA PRO A 73 -9.68 37.05 3.78
C PRO A 73 -9.05 35.65 3.73
N PHE A 74 -7.72 35.60 3.68
CA PHE A 74 -7.00 34.33 3.73
C PHE A 74 -7.30 33.53 5.00
N ASN A 75 -7.39 32.21 4.85
CA ASN A 75 -7.78 31.32 5.93
C ASN A 75 -6.73 31.28 7.03
N ASP A 76 -7.21 31.14 8.28
CA ASP A 76 -6.34 30.92 9.44
C ASP A 76 -5.50 29.64 9.28
N ALA A 77 -4.26 29.67 9.79
CA ALA A 77 -3.31 28.56 9.71
C ALA A 77 -3.86 27.24 10.29
N ASN A 78 -4.78 27.30 11.26
CA ASN A 78 -5.39 26.10 11.84
C ASN A 78 -6.19 25.30 10.81
N TYR A 79 -6.68 25.91 9.73
CA TYR A 79 -7.42 25.19 8.69
C TYR A 79 -6.55 24.26 7.83
N PHE A 80 -5.21 24.36 7.94
CA PHE A 80 -4.24 23.61 7.14
C PHE A 80 -3.72 22.33 7.80
N ARG A 81 -4.37 21.85 8.86
CA ARG A 81 -3.96 20.65 9.62
C ARG A 81 -2.51 20.72 10.12
N PRO A 82 -2.16 21.75 10.94
CA PRO A 82 -0.81 21.89 11.48
C PRO A 82 -0.35 20.66 12.28
N ASP A 83 -1.29 19.92 12.88
CA ASP A 83 -1.09 18.68 13.62
C ASP A 83 -0.49 17.53 12.79
N GLN A 84 -0.67 17.56 11.47
CA GLN A 84 -0.16 16.52 10.56
C GLN A 84 1.22 16.85 9.97
N LEU A 85 1.73 18.05 10.21
CA LEU A 85 3.01 18.49 9.67
C LEU A 85 4.15 18.08 10.59
N SER A 86 5.23 17.55 10.01
CA SER A 86 6.49 17.38 10.74
C SER A 86 7.10 18.74 11.07
N SER A 87 7.99 18.82 12.07
CA SER A 87 8.65 20.07 12.45
C SER A 87 9.34 20.77 11.26
N LYS A 88 9.91 19.99 10.33
CA LYS A 88 10.50 20.54 9.09
C LYS A 88 9.44 21.11 8.15
N ALA A 89 8.36 20.36 7.91
CA ALA A 89 7.27 20.81 7.05
C ALA A 89 6.52 22.02 7.63
N TRP A 90 6.47 22.15 8.95
CA TRP A 90 5.91 23.30 9.64
C TRP A 90 6.67 24.60 9.35
N VAL A 91 8.01 24.56 9.36
CA VAL A 91 8.84 25.73 9.00
C VAL A 91 8.60 26.15 7.54
N GLU A 92 8.56 25.18 6.62
CA GLU A 92 8.25 25.44 5.21
C GLU A 92 6.84 26.02 5.04
N PHE A 93 5.86 25.49 5.77
CA PHE A 93 4.48 25.99 5.80
C PHE A 93 4.40 27.43 6.28
N LEU A 94 5.03 27.77 7.41
CA LEU A 94 4.98 29.13 7.96
C LEU A 94 5.57 30.16 6.97
N GLY A 95 6.71 29.85 6.35
CA GLY A 95 7.31 30.72 5.35
C GLY A 95 6.39 30.95 4.14
N TRP A 96 5.72 29.90 3.67
CA TRP A 96 4.72 30.01 2.61
C TRP A 96 3.46 30.77 3.06
N TYR A 97 2.95 30.51 4.26
CA TYR A 97 1.72 31.10 4.79
C TYR A 97 1.86 32.61 5.00
N GLU A 98 2.97 33.05 5.58
CA GLU A 98 3.27 34.47 5.79
C GLU A 98 3.32 35.27 4.49
N ALA A 99 3.74 34.64 3.38
CA ALA A 99 3.74 35.26 2.05
C ALA A 99 2.33 35.37 1.43
N GLN A 100 1.38 34.54 1.85
CA GLN A 100 0.02 34.47 1.26
C GLN A 100 -1.05 35.16 2.11
N LYS A 101 -0.88 35.23 3.43
CA LYS A 101 -1.93 35.63 4.39
C LYS A 101 -2.52 37.04 4.20
N GLY A 102 -1.86 37.92 3.43
CA GLY A 102 -2.34 39.26 3.11
C GLY A 102 -3.27 39.33 1.89
N GLY A 103 -3.47 38.23 1.17
CA GLY A 103 -4.27 38.16 -0.05
C GLY A 103 -5.77 37.90 0.19
N ASN A 104 -6.54 38.09 -0.88
CA ASN A 104 -7.91 37.60 -0.97
C ASN A 104 -7.90 36.13 -1.38
N PHE A 105 -8.67 35.30 -0.69
CA PHE A 105 -8.79 33.87 -0.88
C PHE A 105 -10.13 33.55 -1.55
N ASP A 106 -10.07 33.02 -2.76
CA ASP A 106 -11.20 32.42 -3.48
C ASP A 106 -11.08 30.90 -3.37
N PHE A 107 -12.02 30.29 -2.65
CA PHE A 107 -11.93 28.87 -2.34
C PHE A 107 -11.92 27.98 -3.61
N GLN A 108 -12.74 28.30 -4.62
CA GLN A 108 -12.82 27.46 -5.82
C GLN A 108 -11.58 27.61 -6.70
N ALA A 109 -11.10 28.84 -6.85
CA ALA A 109 -9.88 29.10 -7.61
C ALA A 109 -8.67 28.39 -6.97
N GLU A 110 -8.53 28.49 -5.65
CA GLU A 110 -7.45 27.84 -4.90
C GLU A 110 -7.56 26.32 -4.92
N MET A 111 -8.76 25.76 -4.73
CA MET A 111 -8.98 24.31 -4.82
C MET A 111 -8.65 23.78 -6.21
N LEU A 112 -9.09 24.45 -7.27
CA LEU A 112 -8.79 24.06 -8.64
C LEU A 112 -7.28 24.13 -8.94
N SER A 113 -6.63 25.22 -8.53
CA SER A 113 -5.18 25.42 -8.67
C SER A 113 -4.40 24.32 -7.95
N TYR A 114 -4.76 24.03 -6.71
CA TYR A 114 -4.15 22.98 -5.89
C TYR A 114 -4.30 21.60 -6.52
N CYS A 115 -5.53 21.22 -6.90
CA CYS A 115 -5.79 19.92 -7.54
C CYS A 115 -5.05 19.77 -8.87
N ARG A 116 -4.97 20.83 -9.69
CA ARG A 116 -4.20 20.81 -10.94
C ARG A 116 -2.72 20.59 -10.67
N SER A 117 -2.15 21.28 -9.67
CA SER A 117 -0.75 21.11 -9.29
C SER A 117 -0.47 19.68 -8.80
N ASP A 118 -1.32 19.13 -7.93
CA ASP A 118 -1.20 17.77 -7.42
C ASP A 118 -1.22 16.71 -8.54
N VAL A 119 -2.17 16.84 -9.47
CA VAL A 119 -2.27 15.94 -10.63
C VAL A 119 -1.07 16.10 -11.57
N ASP A 120 -0.58 17.32 -11.78
CA ASP A 120 0.58 17.58 -12.62
C ASP A 120 1.87 16.97 -12.02
N ILE A 121 2.07 17.11 -10.70
CA ILE A 121 3.16 16.48 -9.97
C ILE A 121 3.10 14.96 -10.16
N LEU A 122 1.94 14.35 -9.87
CA LEU A 122 1.79 12.91 -9.98
C LEU A 122 2.04 12.44 -11.41
N ARG A 123 1.47 13.13 -12.40
CA ARG A 123 1.64 12.82 -13.83
C ARG A 123 3.11 12.82 -14.22
N ARG A 124 3.86 13.87 -13.91
CA ARG A 124 5.28 13.99 -14.28
C ARG A 124 6.12 12.91 -13.60
N CYS A 125 5.89 12.65 -12.32
CA CYS A 125 6.61 11.62 -11.58
C CYS A 125 6.32 10.22 -12.14
N CYS A 126 5.05 9.90 -12.43
CA CYS A 126 4.66 8.64 -13.05
C CYS A 126 5.28 8.46 -14.45
N ILE A 127 5.36 9.52 -15.27
CA ILE A 127 6.02 9.48 -16.58
C ILE A 127 7.51 9.19 -16.42
N GLN A 128 8.21 9.86 -15.49
CA GLN A 128 9.63 9.63 -15.26
C GLN A 128 9.90 8.22 -14.73
N PHE A 129 9.08 7.76 -13.78
CA PHE A 129 9.14 6.38 -13.30
C PHE A 129 8.97 5.36 -14.43
N ARG A 130 7.92 5.52 -15.27
CA ARG A 130 7.67 4.63 -16.41
C ARG A 130 8.85 4.62 -17.38
N LYS A 131 9.40 5.79 -17.70
CA LYS A 131 10.55 5.93 -18.60
C LYS A 131 11.76 5.15 -18.07
N GLN A 132 12.16 5.41 -16.83
CA GLN A 132 13.31 4.74 -16.21
C GLN A 132 13.10 3.22 -16.11
N PHE A 133 11.88 2.80 -15.75
CA PHE A 133 11.57 1.39 -15.63
C PHE A 133 11.67 0.68 -16.99
N ILE A 134 11.10 1.24 -18.06
CA ILE A 134 11.20 0.66 -19.40
C ILE A 134 12.67 0.64 -19.88
N GLU A 135 13.43 1.70 -19.65
CA GLU A 135 14.84 1.79 -20.04
C GLU A 135 15.70 0.67 -19.40
N ILE A 136 15.44 0.36 -18.13
CA ILE A 136 16.21 -0.66 -17.37
C ILE A 136 15.64 -2.06 -17.62
N ALA A 137 14.32 -2.21 -17.52
CA ALA A 137 13.65 -3.50 -17.42
C ALA A 137 13.02 -3.97 -18.74
N ASP A 138 12.91 -3.12 -19.76
CA ASP A 138 12.20 -3.38 -21.02
C ASP A 138 10.76 -3.91 -20.81
N VAL A 139 10.14 -3.44 -19.74
CA VAL A 139 8.79 -3.82 -19.32
C VAL A 139 8.05 -2.55 -18.94
N ASP A 140 6.83 -2.36 -19.43
CA ASP A 140 5.99 -1.25 -18.98
C ASP A 140 5.39 -1.57 -17.60
N PRO A 141 5.76 -0.82 -16.53
CA PRO A 141 5.26 -1.12 -15.19
C PRO A 141 3.74 -0.95 -15.07
N PHE A 142 3.12 -0.06 -15.85
CA PHE A 142 1.68 0.23 -15.76
C PHE A 142 0.80 -0.77 -16.53
N CYS A 143 1.39 -1.76 -17.19
CA CYS A 143 0.67 -2.96 -17.64
C CYS A 143 0.29 -3.89 -16.48
N TYR A 144 0.84 -3.65 -15.28
CA TYR A 144 0.60 -4.41 -14.06
C TYR A 144 -0.15 -3.59 -13.01
N VAL A 145 -0.52 -4.22 -11.90
CA VAL A 145 -1.30 -3.58 -10.83
C VAL A 145 -0.40 -3.05 -9.71
N THR A 146 0.76 -3.66 -9.49
CA THR A 146 1.73 -3.29 -8.44
C THR A 146 3.16 -3.34 -8.94
N ILE A 147 4.06 -2.61 -8.27
CA ILE A 147 5.49 -2.68 -8.61
C ILE A 147 6.06 -4.09 -8.42
N ALA A 148 5.61 -4.84 -7.42
CA ALA A 148 6.04 -6.22 -7.22
C ALA A 148 5.71 -7.11 -8.44
N SER A 149 4.51 -6.95 -9.02
CA SER A 149 4.14 -7.68 -10.23
C SER A 149 4.96 -7.28 -11.46
N ALA A 150 5.30 -5.99 -11.61
CA ALA A 150 6.18 -5.51 -12.68
C ALA A 150 7.63 -6.03 -12.52
N CYS A 151 8.17 -5.99 -11.30
CA CYS A 151 9.49 -6.53 -10.98
C CYS A 151 9.54 -8.04 -11.23
N MET A 152 8.48 -8.78 -10.86
CA MET A 152 8.41 -10.21 -11.13
C MET A 152 8.35 -10.51 -12.63
N ALA A 153 7.64 -9.70 -13.42
CA ALA A 153 7.65 -9.84 -14.87
C ALA A 153 9.05 -9.59 -15.46
N THR A 154 9.73 -8.55 -14.97
CA THR A 154 11.12 -8.24 -15.34
C THR A 154 12.05 -9.41 -15.01
N PHE A 155 11.92 -9.97 -13.80
CA PHE A 155 12.71 -11.10 -13.34
C PHE A 155 12.53 -12.32 -14.25
N ARG A 156 11.27 -12.68 -14.56
CA ARG A 156 10.99 -13.79 -15.48
C ARG A 156 11.48 -13.55 -16.91
N ALA A 157 11.45 -12.31 -17.38
CA ALA A 157 11.86 -11.98 -18.75
C ALA A 157 13.39 -11.94 -18.93
N LYS A 158 14.13 -11.49 -17.91
CA LYS A 158 15.58 -11.20 -18.03
C LYS A 158 16.50 -12.09 -17.20
N HIS A 159 16.00 -12.69 -16.12
CA HIS A 159 16.86 -13.38 -15.13
C HIS A 159 16.50 -14.84 -14.90
N LEU A 160 15.30 -15.29 -15.30
CA LEU A 160 14.91 -16.68 -15.18
C LEU A 160 15.37 -17.47 -16.42
N GLU A 161 16.19 -18.49 -16.19
CA GLU A 161 16.60 -19.40 -17.26
C GLU A 161 15.40 -20.18 -17.80
N LYS A 162 15.38 -20.40 -19.12
CA LYS A 162 14.28 -21.12 -19.75
C LYS A 162 14.16 -22.53 -19.18
N ASP A 163 12.92 -22.97 -18.95
CA ASP A 163 12.60 -24.31 -18.45
C ASP A 163 13.21 -24.65 -17.08
N THR A 164 13.60 -23.63 -16.31
CA THR A 164 14.03 -23.81 -14.91
C THR A 164 12.88 -23.57 -13.94
N ILE A 165 12.72 -24.49 -13.00
CA ILE A 165 11.83 -24.35 -11.86
C ILE A 165 12.65 -23.75 -10.72
N ALA A 166 12.15 -22.67 -10.10
CA ALA A 166 12.78 -22.12 -8.91
C ALA A 166 12.89 -23.23 -7.85
N MET A 167 14.12 -23.52 -7.40
CA MET A 167 14.35 -24.51 -6.35
C MET A 167 13.71 -24.00 -5.06
N VAL A 168 12.57 -24.58 -4.69
CA VAL A 168 12.00 -24.37 -3.36
C VAL A 168 12.90 -25.14 -2.39
N PRO A 169 13.44 -24.51 -1.33
CA PRO A 169 14.17 -25.24 -0.31
C PRO A 169 13.32 -26.39 0.22
N MET A 170 13.93 -27.54 0.51
CA MET A 170 13.22 -28.72 1.04
C MET A 170 12.38 -28.42 2.30
N HIS A 171 12.70 -27.33 3.01
CA HIS A 171 12.00 -26.86 4.22
C HIS A 171 11.14 -25.61 3.99
N GLY A 172 10.86 -25.24 2.73
CA GLY A 172 10.12 -24.03 2.37
C GLY A 172 10.86 -22.72 2.67
N HIS A 173 10.19 -21.59 2.46
CA HIS A 173 10.72 -20.24 2.77
C HIS A 173 10.39 -19.83 4.22
N VAL A 174 10.52 -20.75 5.17
CA VAL A 174 10.01 -20.59 6.53
C VAL A 174 11.09 -19.97 7.41
N ASN A 175 11.07 -18.65 7.58
CA ASN A 175 11.97 -17.97 8.53
C ASN A 175 11.39 -17.86 9.95
N LYS A 176 10.11 -18.20 10.19
CA LYS A 176 9.47 -18.35 11.52
C LYS A 176 8.25 -19.26 11.37
N THR A 177 8.05 -20.22 12.26
CA THR A 177 6.81 -21.02 12.29
C THR A 177 5.62 -20.11 12.60
N LYS A 178 4.68 -20.02 11.66
CA LYS A 178 3.38 -19.39 11.87
C LYS A 178 2.42 -20.50 12.30
N PHE A 179 1.99 -20.48 13.56
CA PHE A 179 0.92 -21.36 14.02
C PHE A 179 -0.44 -20.70 13.80
N SER A 180 -1.47 -21.50 13.49
CA SER A 180 -2.84 -21.02 13.39
C SER A 180 -3.49 -20.94 14.77
N HIS A 181 -4.12 -19.81 15.11
CA HIS A 181 -4.88 -19.69 16.35
C HIS A 181 -6.01 -20.72 16.46
N ASP A 182 -6.62 -21.11 15.34
CA ASP A 182 -7.68 -22.12 15.34
C ASP A 182 -7.11 -23.53 15.53
N ALA A 183 -5.91 -23.81 15.02
CA ALA A 183 -5.19 -25.04 15.29
C ALA A 183 -4.83 -25.17 16.78
N ILE A 184 -4.36 -24.09 17.40
CA ILE A 184 -4.09 -24.05 18.85
C ILE A 184 -5.36 -24.36 19.66
N ARG A 185 -6.47 -23.67 19.36
CA ARG A 185 -7.75 -23.88 20.05
C ARG A 185 -8.25 -25.32 19.93
N TRP A 186 -8.13 -25.91 18.75
CA TRP A 186 -8.53 -27.30 18.53
C TRP A 186 -7.66 -28.26 19.36
N MET A 187 -6.35 -28.04 19.42
CA MET A 187 -5.44 -28.86 20.22
C MET A 187 -5.72 -28.74 21.72
N GLU A 188 -6.01 -27.54 22.22
CA GLU A 188 -6.44 -27.33 23.62
C GLU A 188 -7.76 -28.06 23.92
N TYR A 189 -8.73 -28.01 22.99
CA TYR A 189 -9.98 -28.74 23.11
C TYR A 189 -9.77 -30.27 23.17
N VAL A 190 -8.95 -30.82 22.28
CA VAL A 190 -8.64 -32.26 22.26
C VAL A 190 -7.86 -32.67 23.52
N ALA A 191 -6.90 -31.86 23.96
CA ALA A 191 -6.15 -32.06 25.18
C ALA A 191 -7.07 -32.17 26.40
N LEU A 192 -8.06 -31.26 26.49
CA LEU A 192 -9.05 -31.25 27.56
C LEU A 192 -10.00 -32.46 27.48
N LYS A 193 -10.54 -32.74 26.29
CA LYS A 193 -11.53 -33.81 26.07
C LYS A 193 -10.96 -35.20 26.35
N GLU A 194 -9.78 -35.49 25.82
CA GLU A 194 -9.15 -36.81 25.92
C GLU A 194 -8.23 -36.91 27.15
N SER A 195 -8.13 -35.85 27.97
CA SER A 195 -7.24 -35.75 29.12
C SER A 195 -5.76 -36.07 28.78
N ILE A 196 -5.31 -35.58 27.63
CA ILE A 196 -3.94 -35.77 27.12
C ILE A 196 -3.18 -34.43 27.11
N SER A 197 -1.88 -34.48 27.37
CA SER A 197 -1.02 -33.29 27.28
C SER A 197 -0.43 -33.18 25.87
N ILE A 198 -0.77 -32.09 25.17
CA ILE A 198 -0.28 -31.76 23.83
C ILE A 198 0.69 -30.58 23.93
N LYS A 199 1.91 -30.74 23.41
CA LYS A 199 2.85 -29.63 23.25
C LYS A 199 2.56 -28.90 21.95
N HIS A 200 2.45 -27.57 21.98
CA HIS A 200 2.24 -26.70 20.82
C HIS A 200 2.87 -25.33 21.06
N ALA A 201 2.87 -24.46 20.04
CA ALA A 201 3.58 -23.17 20.02
C ALA A 201 3.30 -22.21 21.18
N MET A 202 2.09 -22.25 21.75
CA MET A 202 1.63 -21.35 22.81
C MET A 202 1.85 -21.90 24.23
N ASN A 203 2.38 -23.12 24.36
CA ASN A 203 2.74 -23.69 25.66
C ASN A 203 4.19 -23.32 26.03
N GLN A 204 4.51 -23.33 27.32
CA GLN A 204 5.84 -22.93 27.83
C GLN A 204 7.01 -23.72 27.21
N THR A 205 6.77 -24.91 26.67
CA THR A 205 7.79 -25.74 26.02
C THR A 205 7.95 -25.51 24.52
N GLY A 206 7.07 -24.73 23.89
CA GLY A 206 7.05 -24.50 22.43
C GLY A 206 6.70 -25.71 21.58
N GLU A 207 6.74 -25.51 20.24
CA GLU A 207 6.66 -26.58 19.24
C GLU A 207 7.86 -27.52 19.35
N GLN A 208 7.65 -28.79 18.99
CA GLN A 208 8.70 -29.80 18.99
C GLN A 208 9.18 -30.07 17.55
N ILE A 209 10.49 -30.21 17.39
CA ILE A 209 11.08 -30.63 16.11
C ILE A 209 11.19 -32.15 16.09
N VAL A 210 10.59 -32.79 15.08
CA VAL A 210 10.68 -34.23 14.83
C VAL A 210 11.36 -34.42 13.48
N ASN A 211 12.51 -35.10 13.45
CA ASN A 211 13.32 -35.35 12.24
C ASN A 211 13.63 -34.07 11.41
N GLY A 212 13.92 -32.96 12.09
CA GLY A 212 14.24 -31.68 11.43
C GLY A 212 13.03 -30.85 10.98
N ILE A 213 11.81 -31.34 11.21
CA ILE A 213 10.56 -30.66 10.85
C ILE A 213 9.86 -30.19 12.12
N SER A 214 9.50 -28.90 12.21
CA SER A 214 8.62 -28.40 13.29
C SER A 214 7.21 -28.91 13.06
N VAL A 215 6.58 -29.46 14.09
CA VAL A 215 5.18 -29.91 14.02
C VAL A 215 4.30 -29.06 14.94
N ASP A 216 3.05 -28.85 14.54
CA ASP A 216 2.10 -27.98 15.25
C ASP A 216 1.75 -28.52 16.65
N GLY A 217 1.71 -29.84 16.81
CA GLY A 217 1.41 -30.51 18.07
C GLY A 217 2.15 -31.84 18.28
N THR A 218 2.59 -32.13 19.51
CA THR A 218 3.08 -33.47 19.88
C THR A 218 2.49 -34.02 21.17
N VAL A 219 2.15 -35.32 21.15
CA VAL A 219 1.71 -36.09 22.32
C VAL A 219 2.83 -37.03 22.75
N LEU A 220 3.61 -36.62 23.75
CA LEU A 220 4.84 -37.32 24.15
C LEU A 220 4.62 -38.77 24.60
N ARG A 221 3.49 -39.05 25.27
CA ARG A 221 3.19 -40.41 25.77
C ARG A 221 2.82 -41.40 24.67
N GLN A 222 2.28 -40.92 23.54
CA GLN A 222 1.76 -41.77 22.46
C GLN A 222 2.62 -41.70 21.18
N LYS A 223 3.70 -40.91 21.18
CA LYS A 223 4.56 -40.66 20.01
C LYS A 223 3.77 -40.21 18.77
N LEU A 224 2.73 -39.41 18.99
CA LEU A 224 1.87 -38.90 17.93
C LEU A 224 2.23 -37.44 17.63
N SER A 225 2.36 -37.10 16.35
CA SER A 225 2.57 -35.73 15.85
C SER A 225 1.33 -35.26 15.10
N ILE A 226 0.97 -33.99 15.29
CA ILE A 226 -0.16 -33.31 14.66
C ILE A 226 0.42 -32.21 13.78
N SER A 227 -0.03 -32.16 12.52
CA SER A 227 0.32 -31.09 11.59
C SER A 227 -0.93 -30.67 10.81
N PHE A 228 -1.13 -29.37 10.70
CA PHE A 228 -2.19 -28.74 9.93
C PHE A 228 -1.60 -28.18 8.63
N MET A 229 -2.25 -28.46 7.50
CA MET A 229 -1.86 -27.97 6.17
C MET A 229 -2.64 -26.72 5.80
#